data_AF-A0A8J8DSL0-F1
#
_entry.id   AF-A0A8J8DSL0-F1
#
_cell.length_a   1.000
_cell.length_b   1.000
_cell.length_c   1.000
_cell.angle_alpha   90.00
_cell.angle_beta   90.00
_cell.angle_gamma   90.00
#
_symmetry.space_group_name_H-M   'P 1'
#
loop_
_entity.id
_entity.type
_entity.pdbx_description
1 polymer ?
#
loop_
_entity_poly.entity_id
_entity_poly.type
_entity_poly.pdbx_seq_one_letter_code
_entity_poly.pdbx_strand_id
1 'polypeptide(L)' 'MIGVVKTGIEEIDSALGGGIVDMGNLLISYDRRSLGWILGLKIFKSMIDQGAIGVILNTTLPISKLILRTRCVGL' A
#
# COMPACT_ATOMS: atom_id res chain seq x y z
N MET A 1 12.46 -21.33 -1.46
CA MET A 1 11.70 -20.77 -0.32
C MET A 1 10.99 -19.53 -0.84
N ILE A 2 9.68 -19.45 -0.68
CA ILE A 2 8.94 -18.23 -1.01
C ILE A 2 9.15 -17.28 0.17
N GLY A 3 9.75 -16.11 -0.09
CA GLY A 3 9.96 -15.08 0.93
C GLY A 3 8.67 -14.35 1.28
N VAL A 4 8.68 -13.60 2.38
CA VAL A 4 7.60 -12.67 2.73
C VAL A 4 8.16 -11.26 2.91
N VAL A 5 7.37 -10.26 2.50
CA VAL A 5 7.67 -8.83 2.63
C VAL A 5 6.67 -8.22 3.61
N LYS A 6 7.20 -7.45 4.57
CA LYS A 6 6.38 -6.76 5.58
C LYS A 6 5.66 -5.56 4.97
N THR A 7 4.38 -5.42 5.28
CA THR A 7 3.56 -4.28 4.86
C THR A 7 3.81 -3.03 5.69
N GLY A 8 4.43 -3.19 6.87
CA GLY A 8 4.60 -2.12 7.85
C GLY A 8 3.34 -1.82 8.66
N ILE A 9 2.32 -2.67 8.54
CA ILE A 9 1.08 -2.61 9.33
C ILE A 9 0.94 -3.97 10.01
N GLU A 10 1.20 -4.00 11.32
CA GLU A 10 1.32 -5.24 12.10
C GLU A 10 0.05 -6.11 12.02
N GLU A 11 -1.12 -5.49 12.08
CA GLU A 11 -2.40 -6.19 12.02
C GLU A 11 -2.61 -6.88 10.65
N ILE A 12 -2.12 -6.28 9.57
CA ILE A 12 -2.20 -6.87 8.22
C ILE A 12 -1.17 -7.98 8.08
N ASP A 13 0.07 -7.74 8.51
CA ASP A 13 1.13 -8.75 8.45
C ASP A 13 0.73 -10.00 9.23
N SER A 14 0.13 -9.84 10.40
CA SER A 14 -0.41 -10.94 11.20
C SER A 14 -1.55 -11.67 10.47
N ALA A 15 -2.52 -10.93 9.92
CA ALA A 15 -3.64 -11.51 9.17
C ALA A 15 -3.21 -12.27 7.90
N LEU A 16 -2.08 -11.89 7.29
CA LEU A 16 -1.52 -12.54 6.10
C LEU A 16 -0.53 -13.68 6.43
N GLY A 17 -0.38 -14.06 7.71
CA GLY A 17 0.54 -15.13 8.11
C GLY A 17 2.02 -14.71 8.07
N GLY A 18 2.30 -13.42 8.21
CA GLY A 18 3.64 -12.85 8.34
C GLY A 18 3.97 -11.75 7.34
N GLY A 19 3.14 -11.50 6.31
CA GLY A 19 3.36 -10.45 5.32
C GLY A 19 2.82 -10.82 3.95
N ILE A 20 3.19 -10.04 2.93
CA ILE A 20 2.85 -10.34 1.54
C ILE A 20 3.87 -11.34 0.99
N VAL A 21 3.42 -12.26 0.14
CA VAL A 21 4.31 -13.14 -0.64
C VAL A 21 5.29 -12.29 -1.47
N ASP A 22 6.58 -12.56 -1.35
CA ASP A 22 7.60 -11.88 -2.16
C ASP A 22 7.37 -12.13 -3.66
N MET A 23 7.53 -11.08 -4.47
CA MET A 23 7.14 -11.02 -5.88
C MET A 23 5.66 -11.38 -6.16
N GLY A 24 4.80 -11.33 -5.13
CA GLY A 24 3.36 -11.55 -5.24
C GLY A 24 2.58 -10.30 -5.63
N ASN A 25 1.30 -10.49 -5.94
CA ASN A 25 0.36 -9.39 -6.19
C ASN A 25 -0.59 -9.23 -5.00
N LEU A 26 -0.80 -7.99 -4.54
CA LEU A 26 -1.79 -7.65 -3.53
C LEU A 26 -2.95 -6.87 -4.17
N LEU A 27 -4.17 -7.38 -4.04
CA LEU A 27 -5.40 -6.68 -4.43
C LEU A 27 -6.10 -6.11 -3.19
N ILE A 28 -6.30 -4.79 -3.16
CA ILE A 28 -7.06 -4.11 -2.12
C ILE A 28 -8.44 -3.74 -2.70
N SER A 29 -9.47 -4.50 -2.32
CA SER A 29 -10.86 -4.26 -2.74
C SER A 29 -11.65 -3.61 -1.61
N TYR A 30 -12.37 -2.52 -1.91
CA TYR A 30 -13.11 -1.76 -0.91
C TYR A 30 -14.26 -0.96 -1.54
N ASP A 31 -15.32 -0.70 -0.75
CA ASP A 31 -16.38 0.25 -1.13
C ASP A 31 -15.97 1.70 -0.82
N ARG A 32 -16.63 2.68 -1.44
CA ARG A 32 -16.36 4.13 -1.32
C ARG A 32 -16.25 4.64 0.11
N ARG A 33 -16.96 4.02 1.07
CA ARG A 33 -16.98 4.42 2.49
C ARG A 33 -15.84 3.83 3.33
N SER A 34 -15.11 2.84 2.80
CA SER A 34 -14.11 2.06 3.56
C SER A 34 -12.69 2.66 3.52
N LEU A 35 -12.48 3.75 2.77
CA LEU A 35 -11.19 4.44 2.62
C LEU A 35 -9.99 3.51 2.26
N GLY A 36 -10.24 2.37 1.60
CA GLY A 36 -9.21 1.35 1.36
C GLY A 36 -8.00 1.81 0.54
N TRP A 37 -8.11 2.92 -0.20
CA TRP A 37 -6.96 3.57 -0.84
C TRP A 37 -5.86 3.97 0.17
N ILE A 38 -6.22 4.32 1.41
CA ILE A 38 -5.26 4.68 2.46
C ILE A 38 -4.35 3.48 2.76
N LEU A 39 -4.91 2.27 2.77
CA LEU A 39 -4.18 1.04 3.04
C LEU A 39 -3.05 0.86 2.04
N GLY A 40 -3.36 0.92 0.75
CA GLY A 40 -2.37 0.77 -0.32
C GLY A 40 -1.27 1.82 -0.24
N LEU A 41 -1.62 3.09 0.04
CA LEU A 41 -0.62 4.15 0.17
C LEU A 41 0.25 4.03 1.43
N LYS A 42 -0.30 3.54 2.56
CA LYS A 42 0.50 3.28 3.77
C LYS A 42 1.50 2.14 3.56
N ILE A 43 1.08 1.06 2.91
CA ILE A 43 1.97 -0.06 2.55
C ILE A 43 3.06 0.44 1.60
N PHE A 44 2.67 1.18 0.55
CA PHE A 44 3.60 1.77 -0.41
C PHE A 44 4.62 2.69 0.27
N LYS A 45 4.17 3.56 1.19
CA LYS A 45 5.05 4.40 1.98
C LYS A 45 6.02 3.59 2.83
N SER A 46 5.54 2.57 3.54
CA SER A 46 6.40 1.74 4.38
C SER A 46 7.50 1.04 3.56
N MET A 47 7.16 0.57 2.36
CA MET A 47 8.14 -0.02 1.45
C MET A 47 9.19 1.00 0.99
N ILE A 48 8.78 2.24 0.66
CA ILE A 48 9.73 3.32 0.33
C ILE A 48 10.63 3.64 1.52
N ASP A 49 10.07 3.74 2.73
CA ASP A 49 10.83 4.01 3.95
C ASP A 49 11.86 2.90 4.26
N GLN A 50 11.63 1.67 3.76
CA GLN A 50 12.56 0.55 3.81
C GLN A 50 13.58 0.53 2.65
N GLY A 51 13.59 1.56 1.80
CA GLY A 51 14.53 1.71 0.69
C GLY A 51 14.05 1.19 -0.66
N ALA A 52 12.77 0.83 -0.80
CA ALA A 52 12.21 0.43 -2.09
C ALA A 52 11.99 1.63 -3.03
N ILE A 53 12.01 1.36 -4.33
CA ILE A 53 11.57 2.31 -5.37
C ILE A 53 10.15 1.96 -5.77
N GLY A 54 9.24 2.93 -5.67
CA GLY A 54 7.83 2.75 -5.98
C GLY A 54 7.37 3.62 -7.14
N VAL A 55 6.41 3.12 -7.92
CA VAL A 55 5.72 3.87 -8.98
C VAL A 55 4.21 3.83 -8.73
N ILE A 56 3.54 4.99 -8.79
CA ILE A 56 2.08 5.08 -8.73
C ILE A 56 1.54 5.27 -10.14
N LEU A 57 0.77 4.29 -10.62
CA LEU A 57 -0.03 4.41 -11.83
C LEU A 57 -1.45 4.86 -11.46
N ASN A 58 -1.78 6.12 -11.74
CA ASN A 58 -3.09 6.68 -11.47
C ASN A 58 -3.94 6.75 -12.75
N THR A 59 -4.96 5.91 -12.82
CA THR A 59 -5.87 5.80 -13.97
C THR A 59 -7.26 6.38 -13.71
N THR A 60 -7.58 6.75 -12.47
CA THR A 60 -8.97 7.06 -12.07
C THR A 60 -9.16 8.43 -11.44
N LEU A 61 -8.14 9.02 -10.80
CA LEU A 61 -8.28 10.27 -10.06
C LEU A 61 -7.72 11.47 -10.84
N PRO A 62 -8.29 12.67 -10.68
CA PRO A 62 -7.57 13.90 -11.00
C PRO A 62 -6.26 13.99 -10.21
N ILE A 63 -5.20 14.51 -10.83
CA ILE A 63 -3.85 14.56 -10.22
C ILE A 63 -3.83 15.35 -8.89
N SER A 64 -4.62 16.42 -8.78
CA SER A 64 -4.75 17.20 -7.54
C SER A 64 -5.27 16.36 -6.37
N LYS A 65 -6.20 15.44 -6.64
CA LYS A 65 -6.76 14.53 -5.64
C LYS A 65 -5.77 13.43 -5.26
N LEU A 66 -4.96 12.96 -6.21
CA LEU A 66 -3.86 12.04 -5.90
C LEU A 66 -2.85 12.71 -4.96
N ILE A 67 -2.37 13.91 -5.29
CA ILE A 67 -1.42 14.68 -4.47
C ILE A 67 -1.96 14.89 -3.06
N LEU A 68 -3.26 15.23 -2.93
CA LEU A 68 -3.87 15.39 -1.61
C LEU A 68 -3.82 14.08 -0.81
N ARG A 69 -4.14 12.94 -1.45
CA ARG A 69 -4.15 11.62 -0.81
C ARG A 69 -2.76 11.14 -0.40
N THR A 70 -1.73 11.37 -1.22
CA THR A 70 -0.35 11.01 -0.86
C THR A 70 0.13 11.84 0.32
N ARG A 71 -0.14 13.14 0.33
CA ARG A 71 0.18 14.03 1.47
C ARG A 71 -0.48 13.57 2.77
N CYS A 72 -1.73 13.11 2.73
CA CYS A 72 -2.42 12.58 3.90
C CYS A 72 -1.72 11.39 4.57
N VAL A 73 -0.87 10.66 3.84
CA VAL A 73 -0.09 9.54 4.38
C VAL A 73 1.39 9.87 4.54
N GLY A 74 1.82 11.10 4.24
CA GLY A 74 3.24 11.50 4.32
C GLY A 74 4.08 11.05 3.13
N LEU A 75 3.47 10.98 1.94
CA LEU A 75 4.12 10.79 0.63
C LEU A 75 4.10 12.08 -0.20
#